data_AF-A0A9K3JAY9-F1
#
_entry.id   AF-A0A9K3JAY9-F1
#
_cell.length_a   1.000
_cell.length_b   1.000
_cell.length_c   1.000
_cell.angle_alpha   90.00
_cell.angle_beta   90.00
_cell.angle_gamma   90.00
#
_symmetry.space_group_name_H-M   'P 1'
#
loop_
_entity.id
_entity.type
_entity.pdbx_description
1 polymer ?
#
loop_
_entity_poly.entity_id
_entity_poly.type
_entity_poly.pdbx_seq_one_letter_code
_entity_poly.pdbx_strand_id
1 'polypeptide(L)'
;MDGDKKTRKALKIAVSISGVVSASFVGSDKDQIAVTGEGIDSVELTTLLRKKVGYTELVSVGPVEAKKDEPKDSKPAVQIDPYQYYYQSYGVPYYYYVY
;
A
#
# COMPACT_ATOMS: atom_id res chain seq x y z
N MET A 1 5.24 -17.19 24.22
CA MET A 1 5.64 -15.77 24.12
C MET A 1 6.82 -15.64 23.15
N ASP A 2 6.71 -16.25 21.96
CA ASP A 2 7.86 -16.45 21.06
C ASP A 2 7.71 -15.68 19.75
N GLY A 3 6.55 -15.08 19.51
CA GLY A 3 6.25 -14.27 18.33
C GLY A 3 7.14 -13.02 18.27
N ASP A 4 7.24 -12.29 19.38
CA ASP A 4 7.93 -10.98 19.43
C ASP A 4 9.43 -11.07 19.09
N LYS A 5 10.08 -12.17 19.49
CA LYS A 5 11.50 -12.40 19.18
C LYS A 5 11.70 -12.72 17.70
N LYS A 6 10.79 -13.48 17.10
CA LYS A 6 10.83 -13.87 15.68
C LYS A 6 10.50 -12.68 14.79
N THR A 7 9.46 -11.91 15.11
CA THR A 7 9.06 -10.71 14.36
C THR A 7 10.17 -9.66 14.35
N ARG A 8 10.78 -9.39 15.51
CA ARG A 8 11.93 -8.45 15.58
C ARG A 8 13.11 -8.92 14.73
N LYS A 9 13.39 -10.22 14.71
CA LYS A 9 14.47 -10.80 13.89
C LYS A 9 14.16 -10.73 12.40
N ALA A 10 12.93 -11.05 12.02
CA ALA A 10 12.46 -10.99 10.64
C ALA A 10 12.54 -9.55 10.10
N LEU A 11 12.06 -8.58 10.87
CA LEU A 11 12.15 -7.17 10.51
C LEU A 11 13.62 -6.72 10.36
N LYS A 12 14.50 -7.12 11.29
CA LYS A 12 15.93 -6.83 11.19
C LYS A 12 16.56 -7.37 9.90
N ILE A 13 16.16 -8.56 9.47
CA ILE A 13 16.65 -9.16 8.22
C ILE A 13 16.08 -8.40 7.02
N ALA A 14 14.79 -8.11 7.01
CA ALA A 14 14.14 -7.37 5.92
C ALA A 14 14.81 -6.02 5.67
N VAL A 15 15.07 -5.23 6.71
CA VAL A 15 15.75 -3.92 6.56
C VAL A 15 17.26 -4.02 6.31
N SER A 16 17.86 -5.19 6.48
CA SER A 16 19.30 -5.37 6.24
C SER A 16 19.66 -5.62 4.77
N ILE A 17 18.66 -5.85 3.92
CA ILE A 17 18.87 -6.07 2.48
C ILE A 17 19.06 -4.72 1.78
N SER A 18 20.02 -4.69 0.85
CA SER A 18 20.28 -3.51 0.04
C SER A 18 19.06 -3.13 -0.79
N GLY A 19 18.80 -1.83 -0.92
CA GLY A 19 17.68 -1.33 -1.71
C GLY A 19 16.35 -1.25 -0.98
N VAL A 20 16.24 -1.79 0.25
CA VAL A 20 15.03 -1.67 1.07
C VAL A 20 14.88 -0.25 1.61
N VAL A 21 13.71 0.36 1.35
CA VAL A 21 13.33 1.70 1.81
C VAL A 21 12.41 1.61 3.02
N SER A 22 11.47 0.66 3.01
CA SER A 22 10.58 0.43 4.15
C SER A 22 10.19 -1.04 4.29
N ALA A 23 9.97 -1.46 5.53
CA ALA A 23 9.47 -2.79 5.85
C ALA A 23 8.48 -2.70 7.02
N SER A 24 7.33 -3.34 6.90
CA SER A 24 6.29 -3.33 7.94
C SER A 24 5.54 -4.65 8.01
N PHE A 25 5.04 -4.98 9.19
CA PHE A 25 4.13 -6.11 9.35
C PHE A 25 2.73 -5.70 8.89
N VAL A 26 2.08 -6.60 8.14
CA VAL A 26 0.74 -6.46 7.59
C VAL A 26 -0.10 -7.70 7.93
N GLY A 27 -1.42 -7.54 7.82
CA GLY A 27 -2.40 -8.55 8.22
C GLY A 27 -2.77 -8.46 9.70
N SER A 28 -3.96 -8.97 10.04
CA SER A 28 -4.51 -8.94 11.41
C SER A 28 -3.60 -9.63 12.42
N ASP A 29 -2.97 -10.73 12.00
CA ASP A 29 -2.11 -11.56 12.83
C ASP A 29 -0.62 -11.12 12.81
N LYS A 30 -0.29 -10.09 12.01
CA LYS A 30 1.10 -9.60 11.81
C LYS A 30 2.07 -10.69 11.34
N ASP A 31 1.56 -11.67 10.60
CA ASP A 31 2.33 -12.80 10.08
C ASP A 31 2.97 -12.52 8.71
N GLN A 32 2.60 -11.42 8.06
CA GLN A 32 3.14 -11.02 6.76
C GLN A 32 4.01 -9.78 6.90
N ILE A 33 5.08 -9.71 6.09
CA ILE A 33 5.96 -8.54 6.01
C ILE A 33 5.84 -7.96 4.60
N ALA A 34 5.43 -6.71 4.51
CA ALA A 34 5.54 -5.91 3.30
C ALA A 34 6.91 -5.24 3.29
N VAL A 35 7.63 -5.37 2.17
CA VAL A 35 8.94 -4.73 1.95
C VAL A 35 8.87 -3.93 0.67
N THR A 36 9.26 -2.66 0.75
CA THR A 36 9.27 -1.72 -0.35
C THR A 36 10.68 -1.20 -0.55
N GLY A 37 11.10 -1.08 -1.81
CA GLY A 37 12.40 -0.54 -2.16
C GLY A 37 12.77 -0.84 -3.61
N GLU A 38 13.98 -0.48 -3.99
CA GLU A 38 14.48 -0.59 -5.36
C GLU A 38 15.63 -1.60 -5.44
N GLY A 39 15.62 -2.46 -6.45
CA GLY A 39 16.67 -3.48 -6.62
C GLY A 39 16.65 -4.60 -5.58
N ILE A 40 15.51 -4.84 -4.92
CA ILE A 40 15.36 -5.92 -3.93
C ILE A 40 15.31 -7.27 -4.64
N ASP A 41 16.24 -8.17 -4.30
CA ASP A 41 16.14 -9.58 -4.66
C ASP A 41 15.14 -10.30 -3.73
N SER A 42 13.98 -10.62 -4.27
CA SER A 42 12.89 -11.28 -3.55
C SER A 42 13.23 -12.74 -3.18
N VAL A 43 14.07 -13.42 -3.97
CA VAL A 43 14.52 -14.79 -3.73
C VAL A 43 15.53 -14.81 -2.58
N GLU A 44 16.49 -13.88 -2.60
CA GLU A 44 17.47 -13.75 -1.51
C GLU A 44 16.77 -13.44 -0.18
N LEU A 45 15.86 -12.47 -0.17
CA LEU A 45 15.08 -12.10 1.02
C LEU A 45 14.32 -13.30 1.60
N THR A 46 13.59 -14.02 0.74
CA THR A 46 12.81 -15.19 1.16
C THR A 46 13.72 -16.30 1.69
N THR A 47 14.88 -16.50 1.07
CA THR A 47 15.86 -17.50 1.48
C THR A 47 16.47 -17.18 2.85
N LEU A 48 16.79 -15.90 3.12
CA LEU A 48 17.33 -15.46 4.41
C LEU A 48 16.31 -15.64 5.54
N LEU A 49 15.05 -15.28 5.29
CA LEU A 49 13.96 -15.48 6.25
C LEU A 49 13.75 -16.97 6.55
N ARG A 50 13.73 -17.82 5.52
CA ARG A 50 13.65 -19.29 5.66
C ARG A 50 14.74 -19.86 6.55
N LYS A 51 15.98 -19.39 6.38
CA LYS A 51 17.14 -19.89 7.13
C LYS A 51 17.21 -19.37 8.57
N LYS A 52 16.80 -18.12 8.81
CA LYS A 52 17.08 -17.44 10.09
C LYS A 52 15.86 -17.28 10.99
N VAL A 53 14.65 -17.28 10.44
CA VAL A 53 13.39 -17.08 11.17
C VAL A 53 12.59 -18.37 11.24
N GLY A 54 12.37 -19.03 10.10
CA GLY A 54 11.57 -20.24 9.99
C GLY A 54 10.86 -20.30 8.63
N TYR A 55 9.86 -21.16 8.49
CA TYR A 55 9.10 -21.26 7.24
C TYR A 55 8.57 -19.87 6.80
N THR A 56 8.75 -19.56 5.53
CA THR A 56 8.35 -18.28 4.94
C THR A 56 7.94 -18.51 3.50
N GLU A 57 6.88 -17.85 3.07
CA GLU A 57 6.35 -17.94 1.71
C GLU A 57 6.31 -16.55 1.09
N LEU A 58 6.64 -16.48 -0.20
CA LEU A 58 6.55 -15.25 -0.98
C LEU A 58 5.13 -15.19 -1.56
N VAL A 59 4.35 -14.22 -1.10
CA VAL A 59 2.92 -14.11 -1.43
C VAL A 59 2.71 -13.29 -2.70
N SER A 60 3.38 -12.15 -2.82
CA SER A 60 3.24 -11.25 -3.98
C SER A 60 4.51 -10.43 -4.17
N VAL A 61 4.86 -10.17 -5.42
CA VAL A 61 5.90 -9.24 -5.84
C VAL A 61 5.32 -8.38 -6.94
N GLY A 62 5.42 -7.08 -6.79
CA GLY A 62 4.89 -6.13 -7.76
C GLY A 62 5.49 -4.75 -7.56
N PRO A 63 5.31 -3.85 -8.54
CA PRO A 63 5.66 -2.46 -8.37
C PRO A 63 4.86 -1.86 -7.21
N VAL A 64 5.49 -0.97 -6.46
CA VAL A 64 4.76 -0.20 -5.46
C VAL A 64 3.92 0.83 -6.19
N GLU A 65 2.63 0.54 -6.34
CA GLU A 65 1.66 1.56 -6.71
C GLU A 65 1.70 2.62 -5.61
N ALA A 66 2.21 3.80 -5.93
CA ALA A 66 2.16 4.94 -5.04
C ALA A 66 0.68 5.24 -4.77
N LYS A 67 0.16 4.73 -3.67
CA LYS A 67 -1.09 5.23 -3.10
C LYS A 67 -0.80 6.68 -2.75
N LYS A 68 -1.34 7.59 -3.57
CA LYS A 68 -1.51 8.99 -3.18
C LYS A 68 -2.05 8.99 -1.75
N ASP A 69 -1.32 9.62 -0.84
CA ASP A 69 -1.80 9.90 0.50
C ASP A 69 -3.18 10.57 0.39
N GLU A 70 -4.24 9.86 0.77
CA GLU A 70 -5.47 10.54 1.18
C GLU A 70 -5.25 10.98 2.64
N PRO A 71 -5.16 12.30 2.91
CA PRO A 71 -5.04 12.80 4.27
C PRO A 71 -6.29 12.42 5.06
N LYS A 72 -6.08 11.79 6.22
CA LYS A 72 -7.11 11.64 7.25
C LYS A 72 -7.51 13.03 7.75
N ASP A 73 -8.65 13.53 7.28
CA ASP A 73 -9.36 14.60 7.95
C ASP A 73 -10.76 14.13 8.37
N SER A 74 -11.24 14.73 9.44
CA SER A 74 -12.34 14.28 10.28
C SER A 74 -13.71 14.67 9.68
N LYS A 75 -14.74 13.80 9.82
CA LYS A 75 -16.24 13.95 9.70
C LYS A 75 -16.86 15.26 9.13
N PRO A 76 -18.07 15.25 8.48
CA PRO A 76 -19.07 14.17 8.37
C PRO A 76 -19.55 13.85 6.94
N ALA A 77 -20.30 12.75 6.81
CA ALA A 77 -20.89 12.25 5.58
C ALA A 77 -21.86 13.28 4.94
N VAL A 78 -21.54 13.73 3.73
CA VAL A 78 -22.49 14.31 2.78
C VAL A 78 -22.53 13.39 1.58
N GLN A 79 -23.67 12.74 1.39
CA GLN A 79 -23.93 11.87 0.24
C GLN A 79 -24.08 12.75 -1.00
N ILE A 80 -23.15 12.66 -1.93
CA ILE A 80 -23.17 13.43 -3.19
C ILE A 80 -23.77 12.51 -4.25
N ASP A 81 -24.99 12.82 -4.69
CA ASP A 81 -25.70 12.08 -5.74
C ASP A 81 -24.92 12.15 -7.07
N PRO A 82 -24.59 11.01 -7.71
CA PRO A 82 -23.75 10.97 -8.91
C PRO A 82 -24.34 11.72 -10.12
N TYR A 83 -25.63 12.07 -10.09
CA TYR A 83 -26.32 12.80 -11.16
C TYR A 83 -26.03 14.30 -11.22
N GLN A 84 -25.56 14.92 -10.13
CA GLN A 84 -25.26 16.37 -10.13
C GLN A 84 -23.99 16.71 -10.92
N TYR A 85 -23.05 15.77 -11.05
CA TYR A 85 -21.76 16.02 -11.71
C TYR A 85 -21.89 16.18 -13.23
N TYR A 86 -22.90 15.55 -13.85
CA TYR A 86 -23.07 15.57 -15.30
C TYR A 86 -23.55 16.92 -15.84
N TYR A 87 -24.21 17.75 -15.01
CA TYR A 87 -24.75 19.04 -15.44
C TYR A 87 -23.72 20.17 -15.48
N GLN A 88 -22.60 20.08 -14.77
CA GLN A 88 -21.57 21.14 -14.81
C GLN A 88 -20.61 21.04 -16.01
N SER A 89 -20.45 19.86 -16.62
CA SER A 89 -19.47 19.66 -17.69
C SER A 89 -19.96 20.11 -19.07
N TYR A 90 -21.27 20.25 -19.27
CA TYR A 90 -21.83 20.75 -20.52
C TYR A 90 -22.24 22.20 -20.32
N GLY A 91 -21.30 23.10 -20.59
CA GLY A 91 -21.59 24.51 -20.81
C GLY A 91 -22.58 24.64 -21.96
N VAL A 92 -23.85 24.84 -21.62
CA VAL A 92 -24.94 25.04 -22.57
C VAL A 92 -24.69 26.38 -23.28
N PRO A 93 -24.51 26.42 -24.62
CA PRO A 93 -24.42 27.68 -25.34
C PRO A 93 -25.81 28.33 -25.35
N TYR A 94 -25.93 29.51 -24.73
CA TYR A 94 -27.13 30.34 -24.82
C TYR A 94 -27.30 30.83 -26.26
N TYR A 95 -28.23 30.26 -27.00
CA TYR A 95 -28.75 30.87 -28.23
C TYR A 95 -29.77 31.94 -27.85
N TYR A 96 -29.40 33.21 -28.04
CA TYR A 96 -30.36 34.31 -28.06
C TYR A 96 -31.17 34.24 -29.35
N TYR A 97 -32.48 34.01 -29.24
CA TYR A 97 -33.41 34.36 -30.31
C TYR A 97 -33.80 35.82 -30.17
N VAL A 98 -33.36 36.63 -31.13
CA VAL A 98 -33.85 37.98 -31.38
C VAL A 98 -35.13 37.84 -32.22
N TYR A 99 -36.25 38.35 -31.69
CA TYR A 99 -37.43 38.75 -32.45
C TYR A 99 -37.90 40.09 -31.90
#